data_AF-A0A1B7HM99-F1
#
_entry.id   AF-A0A1B7HM99-F1
#
_cell.length_a   1.000
_cell.length_b   1.000
_cell.length_c   1.000
_cell.angle_alpha   90.00
_cell.angle_beta   90.00
_cell.angle_gamma   90.00
#
_symmetry.space_group_name_H-M   'P 1'
#
loop_
_entity.id
_entity.type
_entity.pdbx_description
1 polymer ?
#
loop_
_entity_poly.entity_id
_entity_poly.type
_entity_poly.pdbx_seq_one_letter_code
_entity_poly.pdbx_strand_id
1 'polypeptide(L)'
;MSDDTEQKKPDLELLKIKVDIWKQVINTQQHFNDLAMKIRNFAILILSAFIGAIGISFKSGFALPFFGHSTSVSTILSFGAAIIWLLFFFVDVYWYHPLLIGAVKKGIAIEQSIGHGLESVIDLTQAIGKESPKKINFKIFNWTYFTKDLHSKDKAKLFYLGVFWILLISAIILAFVDTPDSAKKNTGENTGSFIKLQCKRTINYDGVDCTIDSKK
;
A
#
# COMPACT_ATOMS: atom_id res chain seq x y z
N MET A 1 14.86 -30.95 -58.36
CA MET A 1 15.02 -29.54 -57.95
C MET A 1 13.67 -28.91 -57.59
N SER A 2 12.80 -29.62 -56.86
CA SER A 2 11.44 -29.19 -56.53
C SER A 2 11.07 -29.42 -55.06
N ASP A 3 11.94 -30.07 -54.29
CA ASP A 3 11.68 -30.54 -52.92
C ASP A 3 11.98 -29.46 -51.85
N ASP A 4 13.00 -28.61 -52.07
CA ASP A 4 13.44 -27.58 -51.11
C ASP A 4 12.44 -26.44 -50.87
N THR A 5 11.59 -26.15 -51.86
CA THR A 5 10.58 -25.06 -51.77
C THR A 5 9.35 -25.47 -50.97
N GLU A 6 9.03 -26.76 -50.97
CA GLU A 6 7.82 -27.28 -50.33
C GLU A 6 8.07 -27.55 -48.83
N GLN A 7 9.29 -27.92 -48.42
CA GLN A 7 9.71 -28.00 -47.01
C GLN A 7 9.96 -26.63 -46.35
N LYS A 8 10.40 -25.60 -47.09
CA LYS A 8 10.63 -24.25 -46.53
C LYS A 8 9.36 -23.53 -46.07
N LYS A 9 8.22 -23.79 -46.72
CA LYS A 9 6.92 -23.19 -46.35
C LYS A 9 6.42 -23.60 -44.96
N PRO A 10 6.32 -24.90 -44.61
CA PRO A 10 5.86 -25.31 -43.28
C PRO A 10 6.80 -24.85 -42.17
N ASP A 11 8.12 -24.81 -42.41
CA ASP A 11 9.09 -24.29 -41.42
C ASP A 11 8.92 -22.78 -41.17
N LEU A 12 8.62 -22.00 -42.22
CA LEU A 12 8.35 -20.57 -42.09
C LEU A 12 7.04 -20.29 -41.35
N GLU A 13 5.97 -21.04 -41.65
CA GLU A 13 4.69 -20.92 -40.95
C GLU A 13 4.82 -21.31 -39.47
N LEU A 14 5.57 -22.36 -39.16
CA LEU A 14 5.86 -22.75 -37.78
C LEU A 14 6.65 -21.66 -37.04
N LEU A 15 7.63 -21.03 -37.68
CA LEU A 15 8.38 -19.90 -37.12
C LEU A 15 7.49 -18.70 -36.83
N LYS A 16 6.58 -18.34 -37.75
CA LYS A 16 5.61 -17.25 -37.54
C LYS A 16 4.71 -17.54 -36.33
N ILE A 17 4.17 -18.76 -36.23
CA ILE A 17 3.35 -19.19 -35.09
C ILE A 17 4.14 -19.07 -33.78
N LYS A 18 5.40 -19.53 -33.75
CA LYS A 18 6.25 -19.41 -32.55
C LYS A 18 6.49 -17.95 -32.15
N VAL A 19 6.76 -17.07 -33.11
CA VAL A 19 6.94 -15.64 -32.87
C VAL A 19 5.65 -14.99 -32.35
N ASP A 20 4.49 -15.36 -32.88
CA ASP A 20 3.21 -14.83 -32.40
C ASP A 20 2.86 -15.32 -30.98
N ILE A 21 3.17 -16.58 -30.66
CA ILE A 21 3.10 -17.10 -29.29
C ILE A 21 4.03 -16.31 -28.36
N TRP A 22 5.27 -16.05 -28.79
CA TRP A 22 6.23 -15.23 -28.02
C TRP A 22 5.68 -13.83 -27.74
N LYS A 23 5.16 -13.14 -28.76
CA LYS A 23 4.53 -11.81 -28.60
C LYS A 23 3.40 -11.84 -27.59
N GLN A 24 2.53 -12.86 -27.65
CA GLN A 24 1.41 -12.99 -26.72
C GLN A 24 1.87 -13.21 -25.27
N VAL A 25 2.95 -13.95 -25.07
CA VAL A 25 3.56 -14.15 -23.75
C VAL A 25 4.19 -12.85 -23.24
N ILE A 26 4.93 -12.11 -24.06
CA ILE A 26 5.48 -10.79 -23.69
C ILE A 26 4.35 -9.82 -23.32
N ASN A 27 3.26 -9.77 -24.10
CA ASN A 27 2.10 -8.94 -23.79
C ASN A 27 1.48 -9.31 -22.43
N THR A 28 1.40 -10.61 -22.12
CA THR A 28 0.93 -11.09 -20.81
C THR A 28 1.87 -10.69 -19.68
N GLN A 29 3.20 -10.73 -19.90
CA GLN A 29 4.19 -10.26 -18.93
C GLN A 29 4.03 -8.76 -18.65
N GLN A 30 3.86 -7.92 -19.68
CA GLN A 30 3.63 -6.49 -19.54
C GLN A 30 2.33 -6.22 -18.76
N HIS A 31 1.25 -6.92 -19.10
CA HIS A 31 -0.03 -6.78 -18.40
C HIS A 31 0.09 -7.07 -16.89
N PHE A 32 0.77 -8.16 -16.50
CA PHE A 32 0.98 -8.46 -15.09
C PHE A 32 1.89 -7.44 -14.39
N ASN A 33 2.91 -6.93 -15.08
CA ASN A 33 3.76 -5.88 -14.53
C ASN A 33 2.97 -4.59 -14.28
N ASP A 34 2.10 -4.19 -15.21
CA ASP A 34 1.23 -3.02 -15.07
C ASP A 34 0.23 -3.19 -13.92
N LEU A 35 -0.36 -4.38 -13.78
CA LEU A 35 -1.25 -4.71 -12.66
C LEU A 35 -0.52 -4.61 -11.32
N ALA A 36 0.71 -5.12 -11.22
CA ALA A 36 1.51 -5.03 -10.01
C ALA A 36 1.80 -3.56 -9.62
N MET A 37 2.15 -2.72 -10.60
CA MET A 37 2.37 -1.28 -10.38
C MET A 37 1.10 -0.55 -9.95
N LYS A 38 -0.06 -0.89 -10.53
CA LYS A 38 -1.36 -0.33 -10.12
C LYS A 38 -1.69 -0.66 -8.67
N ILE A 39 -1.50 -1.91 -8.24
CA ILE A 39 -1.77 -2.35 -6.86
C ILE A 39 -0.90 -1.56 -5.87
N ARG A 40 0.37 -1.35 -6.18
CA ARG A 40 1.27 -0.55 -5.33
C ARG A 40 0.81 0.90 -5.20
N ASN A 41 0.41 1.52 -6.30
CA ASN A 41 -0.11 2.89 -6.28
C ASN A 41 -1.38 3.00 -5.43
N PHE A 42 -2.29 2.03 -5.53
CA PHE A 42 -3.48 1.99 -4.67
C PHE A 42 -3.15 1.83 -3.19
N ALA A 43 -2.19 0.95 -2.86
CA ALA A 43 -1.74 0.77 -1.48
C ALA A 43 -1.21 2.08 -0.88
N ILE A 44 -0.39 2.83 -1.64
CA ILE A 44 0.16 4.13 -1.21
C ILE A 44 -0.93 5.18 -1.05
N LEU A 45 -1.91 5.22 -1.95
CA LEU A 45 -3.04 6.16 -1.87
C LEU A 45 -3.88 5.90 -0.61
N ILE A 46 -4.22 4.64 -0.35
CA ILE A 46 -4.98 4.24 0.85
C ILE A 46 -4.17 4.54 2.11
N LEU A 47 -2.88 4.23 2.12
CA LEU A 47 -1.98 4.58 3.22
C LEU A 47 -2.00 6.09 3.51
N SER A 48 -1.97 6.91 2.45
CA SER A 48 -1.99 8.37 2.58
C SER A 48 -3.30 8.86 3.22
N ALA A 49 -4.44 8.27 2.83
CA ALA A 49 -5.73 8.54 3.46
C ALA A 49 -5.74 8.16 4.95
N PHE A 50 -5.18 6.99 5.30
CA PHE A 50 -5.05 6.58 6.71
C PHE A 50 -4.16 7.53 7.51
N ILE A 51 -3.01 7.94 6.99
CA ILE A 51 -2.13 8.91 7.67
C ILE A 51 -2.88 10.22 7.93
N GLY A 52 -3.65 10.72 6.96
CA GLY A 52 -4.50 11.90 7.12
C GLY A 52 -5.57 11.71 8.20
N ALA A 53 -6.29 10.58 8.17
CA ALA A 53 -7.32 10.26 9.16
C ALA A 53 -6.75 10.12 10.58
N ILE A 54 -5.59 9.46 10.73
CA ILE A 54 -4.87 9.33 12.00
C ILE A 54 -4.48 10.71 12.52
N GLY A 55 -3.92 11.59 11.67
CA GLY A 55 -3.52 12.94 12.07
C GLY A 55 -4.70 13.81 12.54
N ILE A 56 -5.84 13.75 11.84
CA ILE A 56 -7.06 14.48 12.22
C ILE A 56 -7.63 13.93 13.53
N SER A 57 -7.71 12.59 13.65
CA SER A 57 -8.17 11.92 14.86
C SER A 57 -7.30 12.23 16.08
N PHE A 58 -5.99 12.31 15.88
CA PHE A 58 -5.05 12.61 16.95
C PHE A 58 -5.22 14.05 17.43
N LYS A 59 -5.42 14.99 16.49
CA LYS A 59 -5.67 16.40 16.82
C LYS A 59 -7.00 16.61 17.56
N SER A 60 -8.04 15.84 17.24
CA SER A 60 -9.36 15.99 17.86
C SER A 60 -9.45 15.39 19.27
N GLY A 61 -8.52 14.51 19.65
CA GLY A 61 -8.53 13.83 20.94
C GLY A 61 -9.73 12.90 21.12
N PHE A 62 -10.28 12.37 20.01
CA PHE A 62 -11.48 11.54 20.05
C PHE A 62 -11.12 10.17 20.62
N ALA A 63 -11.73 9.83 21.75
CA ALA A 63 -11.56 8.53 22.40
C ALA A 63 -12.87 7.75 22.41
N LEU A 64 -12.79 6.46 22.11
CA LEU A 64 -13.91 5.55 22.23
C LEU A 64 -13.71 4.66 23.47
N PRO A 65 -14.74 4.50 24.32
CA PRO A 65 -14.67 3.52 25.39
C PRO A 65 -14.71 2.12 24.77
N PHE A 66 -13.63 1.37 24.91
CA PHE A 66 -13.51 0.00 24.40
C PHE A 66 -13.03 -0.90 25.55
N PHE A 67 -13.80 -1.94 25.89
CA PHE A 67 -13.44 -2.87 26.99
C PHE A 67 -13.18 -2.20 28.36
N GLY A 68 -13.87 -1.09 28.66
CA GLY A 68 -13.69 -0.36 29.94
C GLY A 68 -12.46 0.56 29.99
N HIS A 69 -11.68 0.62 28.90
CA HIS A 69 -10.56 1.54 28.73
C HIS A 69 -10.87 2.53 27.60
N SER A 70 -10.68 3.83 27.84
CA SER A 70 -10.82 4.83 26.79
C SER A 70 -9.62 4.75 25.86
N THR A 71 -9.83 4.25 24.63
CA THR A 71 -8.78 4.12 23.61
C THR A 71 -8.98 5.20 22.57
N SER A 72 -7.89 5.89 22.19
CA SER A 72 -7.94 6.86 21.11
C SER A 72 -8.30 6.23 19.77
N VAL A 73 -9.17 6.90 19.02
CA VAL A 73 -9.51 6.50 17.65
C VAL A 73 -8.28 6.48 16.74
N SER A 74 -7.27 7.32 17.04
CA SER A 74 -6.01 7.38 16.30
C SER A 74 -5.23 6.07 16.39
N THR A 75 -5.24 5.44 17.56
CA THR A 75 -4.62 4.13 17.81
C THR A 75 -5.33 3.04 16.99
N ILE A 76 -6.66 3.04 16.98
CA ILE A 76 -7.48 2.09 16.22
C ILE A 76 -7.23 2.25 14.72
N LEU A 77 -7.21 3.48 14.23
CA LEU A 77 -6.95 3.79 12.82
C LEU A 77 -5.52 3.41 12.40
N SER A 78 -4.52 3.65 13.25
CA SER A 78 -3.13 3.28 12.99
C SER A 78 -2.96 1.75 12.92
N PHE A 79 -3.58 1.02 13.85
CA PHE A 79 -3.58 -0.44 13.82
C PHE A 79 -4.33 -1.00 12.60
N GLY A 80 -5.49 -0.42 12.27
CA GLY A 80 -6.24 -0.76 11.05
C GLY A 80 -5.43 -0.52 9.77
N ALA A 81 -4.70 0.59 9.70
CA ALA A 81 -3.79 0.88 8.58
C ALA A 81 -2.68 -0.16 8.47
N ALA A 82 -2.11 -0.61 9.59
CA ALA A 82 -1.09 -1.67 9.60
C ALA A 82 -1.64 -3.00 9.05
N ILE A 83 -2.86 -3.39 9.45
CA ILE A 83 -3.53 -4.60 8.94
C ILE A 83 -3.78 -4.48 7.43
N ILE A 84 -4.39 -3.38 6.98
CA ILE A 84 -4.70 -3.18 5.55
C ILE A 84 -3.41 -3.16 4.72
N TRP A 85 -2.36 -2.54 5.21
CA TRP A 85 -1.05 -2.55 4.57
C TRP A 85 -0.49 -3.97 4.43
N LEU A 86 -0.66 -4.81 5.46
CA LEU A 86 -0.28 -6.21 5.41
C LEU A 86 -1.12 -7.01 4.39
N LEU A 87 -2.42 -6.71 4.24
CA LEU A 87 -3.26 -7.32 3.20
C LEU A 87 -2.75 -6.96 1.79
N PHE A 88 -2.36 -5.70 1.56
CA PHE A 88 -1.74 -5.29 0.30
C PHE A 88 -0.40 -6.00 0.04
N PHE A 89 0.40 -6.20 1.08
CA PHE A 89 1.62 -7.02 0.99
C PHE A 89 1.31 -8.46 0.55
N PHE A 90 0.27 -9.08 1.13
CA PHE A 90 -0.12 -10.43 0.76
C PHE A 90 -0.51 -10.53 -0.71
N VAL A 91 -1.33 -9.58 -1.17
CA VAL A 91 -1.78 -9.52 -2.55
C VAL A 91 -0.59 -9.30 -3.50
N ASP A 92 0.27 -8.29 -3.28
CA ASP A 92 1.39 -8.00 -4.19
C ASP A 92 2.39 -9.18 -4.24
N VAL A 93 2.82 -9.70 -3.08
CA VAL A 93 3.95 -10.63 -3.00
C VAL A 93 3.55 -12.09 -3.18
N TYR A 94 2.41 -12.52 -2.65
CA TYR A 94 2.02 -13.94 -2.69
C TYR A 94 1.02 -14.26 -3.78
N TRP A 95 0.25 -13.29 -4.28
CA TRP A 95 -0.70 -13.54 -5.36
C TRP A 95 -0.17 -13.08 -6.70
N TYR A 96 0.19 -11.81 -6.85
CA TYR A 96 0.54 -11.25 -8.17
C TYR A 96 1.97 -11.55 -8.60
N HIS A 97 2.94 -11.44 -7.69
CA HIS A 97 4.33 -11.67 -8.04
C HIS A 97 4.62 -13.09 -8.59
N PRO A 98 4.02 -14.19 -8.09
CA PRO A 98 4.13 -15.50 -8.71
C PRO A 98 3.56 -15.57 -10.14
N LEU A 99 2.48 -14.85 -10.45
CA LEU A 99 1.89 -14.80 -11.79
C LEU A 99 2.86 -14.15 -12.78
N LEU A 100 3.47 -13.04 -12.39
CA LEU A 100 4.50 -12.37 -13.19
C LEU A 100 5.69 -13.30 -13.44
N ILE A 101 6.20 -13.97 -12.40
CA ILE A 101 7.31 -14.93 -12.54
C ILE A 101 6.93 -16.09 -13.47
N GLY A 102 5.70 -16.58 -13.39
CA GLY A 102 5.20 -17.64 -14.28
C GLY A 102 5.27 -17.24 -15.75
N ALA A 103 4.78 -16.03 -16.07
CA ALA A 103 4.82 -15.49 -17.43
C ALA A 103 6.26 -15.28 -17.94
N VAL A 104 7.16 -14.78 -17.08
CA VAL A 104 8.60 -14.61 -17.39
C VAL A 104 9.27 -15.96 -17.66
N LYS A 105 9.07 -16.96 -16.79
CA LYS A 105 9.64 -18.30 -17.00
C LYS A 105 9.18 -18.93 -18.30
N LYS A 106 7.90 -18.76 -18.65
CA LYS A 106 7.36 -19.27 -19.91
C LYS A 106 7.95 -18.51 -21.10
N GLY A 107 8.17 -17.20 -20.98
CA GLY A 107 8.87 -16.39 -21.98
C GLY A 107 10.27 -16.92 -22.26
N ILE A 108 11.10 -17.09 -21.23
CA ILE A 108 12.46 -17.65 -21.36
C ILE A 108 12.44 -19.00 -22.07
N ALA A 109 11.53 -19.90 -21.70
CA ALA A 109 11.41 -21.21 -22.33
C ALA A 109 11.04 -21.14 -23.82
N ILE A 110 10.24 -20.13 -24.23
CA ILE A 110 9.88 -19.92 -25.63
C ILE A 110 11.07 -19.32 -26.39
N GLU A 111 11.74 -18.31 -25.83
CA GLU A 111 12.92 -17.66 -26.42
C GLU A 111 14.00 -18.71 -26.74
N GLN A 112 14.27 -19.63 -25.81
CA GLN A 112 15.22 -20.75 -25.99
C GLN A 112 14.78 -21.80 -27.02
N SER A 113 13.50 -21.84 -27.37
CA SER A 113 12.92 -22.84 -28.29
C SER A 113 12.71 -22.34 -29.72
N ILE A 114 12.90 -21.04 -29.94
CA ILE A 114 12.86 -20.42 -31.26
C ILE A 114 14.24 -20.61 -31.89
N GLY A 115 14.27 -21.19 -33.09
CA GLY A 115 15.49 -21.78 -33.69
C GLY A 115 16.71 -20.85 -33.72
N HIS A 116 17.88 -21.48 -33.90
CA HIS A 116 19.26 -20.96 -33.73
C HIS A 116 19.66 -19.65 -34.46
N GLY A 117 18.75 -18.92 -35.11
CA GLY A 117 19.00 -17.60 -35.71
C GLY A 117 18.17 -16.44 -35.14
N LEU A 118 17.08 -16.71 -34.43
CA LEU A 118 16.24 -15.66 -33.83
C LEU A 118 16.44 -15.54 -32.32
N GLU A 119 16.93 -16.57 -31.64
CA GLU A 119 17.13 -16.57 -30.18
C GLU A 119 17.91 -15.36 -29.67
N SER A 120 18.92 -14.89 -30.42
CA SER A 120 19.72 -13.71 -30.09
C SER A 120 19.03 -12.36 -30.34
N VAL A 121 17.90 -12.34 -31.04
CA VAL A 121 17.13 -11.14 -31.37
C VAL A 121 15.93 -10.95 -30.45
N ILE A 122 15.39 -12.05 -29.91
CA ILE A 122 14.19 -12.09 -29.06
C ILE A 122 14.54 -12.59 -27.65
N ASP A 123 15.65 -12.13 -27.07
CA ASP A 123 16.12 -12.51 -25.73
C ASP A 123 15.71 -11.53 -24.61
N LEU A 124 14.67 -10.72 -24.85
CA LEU A 124 14.25 -9.65 -23.95
C LEU A 124 13.96 -10.15 -22.53
N THR A 125 13.26 -11.28 -22.40
CA THR A 125 12.90 -11.84 -21.09
C THR A 125 14.14 -12.31 -20.34
N GLN A 126 15.10 -12.92 -21.06
CA GLN A 126 16.39 -13.33 -20.51
C GLN A 126 17.26 -12.15 -20.09
N ALA A 127 17.35 -11.11 -20.92
CA ALA A 127 18.11 -9.90 -20.63
C ALA A 127 17.59 -9.21 -19.36
N ILE A 128 16.27 -9.00 -19.25
CA ILE A 128 15.64 -8.42 -18.06
C ILE A 128 15.88 -9.30 -16.82
N GLY A 129 15.76 -10.62 -16.97
CA GLY A 129 16.00 -11.57 -15.88
C GLY A 129 17.43 -11.50 -15.33
N LYS A 130 18.43 -11.34 -16.21
CA LYS A 130 19.85 -11.23 -15.84
C LYS A 130 20.18 -9.89 -15.16
N GLU A 131 19.54 -8.81 -15.55
CA GLU A 131 19.74 -7.46 -15.00
C GLU A 131 18.94 -7.19 -13.70
N SER A 132 17.92 -8.01 -13.42
CA SER A 132 17.05 -7.87 -12.24
C SER A 132 17.73 -8.11 -10.86
N PRO A 133 18.60 -9.12 -10.65
CA PRO A 133 19.26 -9.32 -9.37
C PRO A 133 20.24 -8.18 -9.07
N LYS A 134 19.94 -7.38 -8.03
CA LYS A 134 20.92 -6.44 -7.47
C LYS A 134 21.57 -7.08 -6.26
N LYS A 135 22.88 -7.31 -6.34
CA LYS A 135 23.70 -7.65 -5.18
C LYS A 135 23.78 -6.42 -4.28
N ILE A 136 23.10 -6.43 -3.15
CA ILE A 136 23.26 -5.37 -2.15
C ILE A 136 24.30 -5.87 -1.15
N ASN A 137 25.46 -5.22 -1.16
CA ASN A 137 26.49 -5.45 -0.17
C ASN A 137 26.20 -4.55 1.02
N PHE A 138 25.76 -5.14 2.13
CA PHE A 138 25.64 -4.41 3.39
C PHE A 138 27.02 -4.36 4.04
N LYS A 139 27.69 -3.20 3.91
CA LYS A 139 28.94 -2.89 4.62
C LYS A 139 28.61 -1.99 5.80
N ILE A 140 28.93 -2.44 7.01
CA ILE A 140 29.01 -1.57 8.17
C ILE A 140 30.48 -1.55 8.62
N PHE A 141 31.12 -0.39 8.45
CA PHE A 141 32.57 -0.21 8.55
C PHE A 141 33.37 -1.15 7.62
N ASN A 142 34.66 -1.40 7.91
CA ASN A 142 35.56 -2.27 7.12
C ASN A 142 35.21 -3.77 7.14
N TRP A 143 34.03 -4.17 7.66
CA TRP A 143 33.65 -5.57 7.79
C TRP A 143 32.42 -5.90 6.93
N THR A 144 32.55 -6.91 6.07
CA THR A 144 31.47 -7.37 5.18
C THR A 144 30.71 -8.49 5.89
N TYR A 145 29.51 -8.20 6.40
CA TYR A 145 28.78 -9.12 7.28
C TYR A 145 27.96 -10.18 6.53
N PHE A 146 27.39 -9.84 5.37
CA PHE A 146 26.62 -10.80 4.57
C PHE A 146 26.49 -10.37 3.10
N THR A 147 26.79 -11.29 2.18
CA THR A 147 26.48 -11.16 0.75
C THR A 147 25.26 -12.02 0.43
N LYS A 148 24.08 -11.39 0.33
CA LYS A 148 22.87 -12.05 -0.18
C LYS A 148 22.48 -11.44 -1.51
N ASP A 149 22.25 -12.31 -2.49
CA ASP A 149 21.57 -11.92 -3.72
C ASP A 149 20.14 -11.53 -3.35
N LEU A 150 19.86 -10.22 -3.28
CA LEU A 150 18.51 -9.73 -3.04
C LEU A 150 17.71 -9.87 -4.32
N HIS A 151 16.94 -10.95 -4.38
CA HIS A 151 15.99 -11.16 -5.44
C HIS A 151 14.85 -10.13 -5.33
N SER A 152 14.11 -9.89 -6.42
CA SER A 152 13.02 -8.90 -6.43
C SER A 152 11.97 -9.13 -5.33
N LYS A 153 11.82 -10.37 -4.86
CA LYS A 153 10.97 -10.76 -3.72
C LYS A 153 11.40 -10.10 -2.42
N ASP A 154 12.70 -10.01 -2.18
CA ASP A 154 13.24 -9.53 -0.90
C ASP A 154 13.20 -8.00 -0.82
N LYS A 155 13.35 -7.32 -1.95
CA LYS A 155 13.18 -5.86 -2.06
C LYS A 155 11.73 -5.45 -1.73
N ALA A 156 10.75 -6.17 -2.27
CA ALA A 156 9.34 -5.93 -1.98
C ALA A 156 9.03 -6.22 -0.49
N LYS A 157 9.50 -7.35 0.05
CA LYS A 157 9.35 -7.68 1.47
C LYS A 157 9.91 -6.59 2.38
N LEU A 158 11.12 -6.09 2.09
CA LEU A 158 11.74 -5.03 2.89
C LEU A 158 10.89 -3.76 2.91
N PHE A 159 10.37 -3.33 1.75
CA PHE A 159 9.51 -2.16 1.66
C PHE A 159 8.23 -2.31 2.49
N TYR A 160 7.50 -3.41 2.28
CA TYR A 160 6.23 -3.64 2.96
C TYR A 160 6.40 -3.84 4.47
N LEU A 161 7.39 -4.64 4.89
CA LEU A 161 7.66 -4.87 6.31
C LEU A 161 8.18 -3.60 7.00
N GLY A 162 9.01 -2.80 6.32
CA GLY A 162 9.49 -1.52 6.85
C GLY A 162 8.33 -0.58 7.18
N VAL A 163 7.41 -0.37 6.24
CA VAL A 163 6.22 0.48 6.46
C VAL A 163 5.30 -0.13 7.53
N PHE A 164 5.12 -1.46 7.54
CA PHE A 164 4.33 -2.14 8.56
C PHE A 164 4.86 -1.89 9.98
N TRP A 165 6.17 -2.04 10.20
CA TRP A 165 6.77 -1.78 11.51
C TRP A 165 6.65 -0.32 11.94
N ILE A 166 6.77 0.62 11.00
CA ILE A 166 6.55 2.05 11.28
C ILE A 166 5.12 2.29 11.77
N LEU A 167 4.11 1.73 11.09
CA LEU A 167 2.70 1.86 11.49
C LEU A 167 2.45 1.19 12.84
N LEU A 168 3.03 0.02 13.08
CA LEU A 168 2.85 -0.72 14.33
C LEU A 168 3.50 0.02 15.52
N ILE A 169 4.71 0.54 15.35
CA ILE A 169 5.37 1.38 16.36
C ILE A 169 4.58 2.66 16.61
N SER A 170 4.07 3.30 15.55
CA SER A 170 3.19 4.48 15.67
C SER A 170 1.93 4.17 16.48
N ALA A 171 1.26 3.04 16.22
CA ALA A 171 0.11 2.60 16.98
C ALA A 171 0.44 2.36 18.47
N ILE A 172 1.59 1.75 18.77
CA ILE A 172 2.05 1.54 20.15
C ILE A 172 2.31 2.88 20.84
N ILE A 173 3.02 3.81 20.18
CA ILE A 173 3.29 5.14 20.73
C ILE A 173 1.98 5.87 21.00
N LEU A 174 1.04 5.87 20.06
CA LEU A 174 -0.27 6.50 20.22
C LEU A 174 -1.07 5.87 21.37
N ALA A 175 -0.95 4.56 21.58
CA ALA A 175 -1.62 3.89 22.71
C ALA A 175 -1.11 4.38 24.08
N PHE A 176 0.17 4.79 24.18
CA PHE A 176 0.75 5.29 25.44
C PHE A 176 0.66 6.81 25.59
N VAL A 177 0.77 7.56 24.48
CA VAL A 177 0.74 9.03 24.48
C VAL A 177 -0.69 9.54 24.58
N ASP A 178 -1.64 8.86 23.95
CA ASP A 178 -3.04 9.25 23.91
C ASP A 178 -3.80 8.60 25.07
N THR A 179 -3.35 8.86 26.30
CA THR A 179 -4.23 8.74 27.47
C THR A 179 -5.27 9.83 27.33
N PRO A 180 -6.55 9.49 27.16
CA PRO A 180 -7.55 10.51 27.01
C PRO A 180 -7.65 11.25 28.34
N ASP A 181 -7.39 12.55 28.31
CA ASP A 181 -7.97 13.49 29.25
C ASP A 181 -9.50 13.48 29.03
N SER A 182 -10.17 12.39 29.39
CA SER A 182 -11.64 12.31 29.46
C SER A 182 -12.21 13.23 30.56
N ALA A 183 -11.45 14.20 31.07
CA ALA A 183 -11.87 15.07 32.17
C ALA A 183 -11.68 16.59 31.93
N LYS A 184 -11.17 17.08 30.80
CA LYS A 184 -11.01 18.55 30.61
C LYS A 184 -11.27 19.06 29.20
N LYS A 185 -12.51 18.89 28.71
CA LYS A 185 -13.05 19.80 27.68
C LYS A 185 -14.57 20.01 27.71
N ASN A 186 -15.16 19.86 28.90
CA ASN A 186 -16.46 20.45 29.26
C ASN A 186 -16.35 21.31 30.54
N THR A 187 -15.21 21.96 30.73
CA THR A 187 -15.02 22.95 31.81
C THR A 187 -14.13 24.07 31.30
N GLY A 188 -14.61 24.69 30.22
CA GLY A 188 -14.14 25.98 29.71
C GLY A 188 -15.22 27.06 29.87
N GLU A 189 -16.08 26.93 30.88
CA GLU A 189 -16.81 28.05 31.45
C GLU A 189 -16.41 28.06 32.94
N ASN A 190 -15.62 29.05 33.34
CA ASN A 190 -15.75 29.79 34.61
C ASN A 190 -14.49 30.56 34.99
N THR A 191 -14.23 31.64 34.27
CA THR A 191 -13.76 32.90 34.88
C THR A 191 -14.42 34.07 34.15
N GLY A 192 -15.74 34.01 34.04
CA GLY A 192 -16.59 35.11 33.62
C GLY A 192 -17.92 34.90 34.31
N SER A 193 -18.37 35.88 35.10
CA SER A 193 -19.66 35.87 35.81
C SER A 193 -20.76 35.21 34.98
N PHE A 194 -21.37 34.12 35.48
CA PHE A 194 -22.51 33.50 34.82
C PHE A 194 -23.71 34.45 34.88
N ILE A 195 -23.95 35.17 33.78
CA ILE A 195 -25.19 35.91 33.57
C ILE A 195 -26.21 34.89 33.06
N LYS A 196 -27.16 34.49 33.90
CA LYS A 196 -28.23 33.57 33.51
C LYS A 196 -29.37 34.40 32.93
N LEU A 197 -29.51 34.37 31.60
CA LEU A 197 -30.54 35.12 30.89
C LEU A 197 -31.74 34.20 30.65
N GLN A 198 -32.86 34.47 31.34
CA GLN A 198 -34.10 33.74 31.14
C GLN A 198 -35.11 34.60 30.40
N CYS A 199 -35.39 34.24 29.15
CA CYS A 199 -36.43 34.86 28.35
C CYS A 199 -37.66 33.96 28.31
N LYS A 200 -38.83 34.51 28.67
CA LYS A 200 -40.12 33.86 28.47
C LYS A 200 -40.92 34.67 27.46
N ARG A 201 -41.50 33.97 26.49
CA ARG A 201 -42.42 34.58 25.52
C ARG A 201 -43.78 34.72 26.18
N THR A 202 -44.30 35.94 26.21
CA THR A 202 -45.60 36.23 26.82
C THR A 202 -46.68 36.00 25.77
N ILE A 203 -47.75 35.29 26.12
CA ILE A 203 -48.78 34.87 25.14
C ILE A 203 -49.86 35.96 24.94
N ASN A 204 -49.97 36.93 25.87
CA ASN A 204 -51.01 37.97 25.85
C ASN A 204 -50.67 39.22 25.01
N TYR A 205 -49.43 39.38 24.59
CA TYR A 205 -49.00 40.34 23.57
C TYR A 205 -47.69 39.80 22.97
N ASP A 206 -47.47 40.00 21.67
CA ASP A 206 -46.33 39.40 20.95
C ASP A 206 -45.01 40.11 21.33
N GLY A 207 -44.55 39.82 22.55
CA GLY A 207 -43.36 40.36 23.17
C GLY A 207 -42.62 39.29 23.97
N VAL A 208 -41.31 39.45 24.09
CA VAL A 208 -40.45 38.56 24.85
C VAL A 208 -39.94 39.32 26.07
N ASP A 209 -40.19 38.79 27.26
CA ASP A 209 -39.68 39.36 28.51
C ASP A 209 -38.46 38.57 28.97
N CYS A 210 -37.35 39.27 29.21
CA CYS A 210 -36.05 38.69 29.53
C CYS A 210 -35.55 39.26 30.85
N THR A 211 -35.36 38.38 31.83
CA THR A 211 -34.76 38.74 33.12
C THR A 211 -33.32 38.25 33.19
N ILE A 212 -32.43 39.14 33.64
CA ILE A 212 -31.02 38.85 33.86
C ILE A 212 -30.83 38.62 35.35
N ASP A 213 -30.50 37.38 35.72
CA ASP A 213 -30.14 37.05 37.10
C ASP A 213 -28.63 36.87 37.21
N SER A 214 -28.01 37.66 38.10
CA SER A 214 -26.57 37.66 38.35
C SER A 214 -26.35 37.28 39.81
N LYS A 215 -25.90 36.05 40.06
CA LYS A 215 -25.38 35.69 41.38
C LYS A 215 -23.97 36.24 41.50
N LYS A 216 -23.84 37.26 42.35
CA LYS A 216 -22.58 37.89 42.72
C LYS A 216 -21.69 36.92 43.52
#